data_AF-A0A1G9D8D0-F1
#
_entry.id   AF-A0A1G9D8D0-F1
#
_cell.length_a   1.000
_cell.length_b   1.000
_cell.length_c   1.000
_cell.angle_alpha   90.00
_cell.angle_beta   90.00
_cell.angle_gamma   90.00
#
_symmetry.space_group_name_H-M   'P 1'
#
loop_
_entity.id
_entity.type
_entity.pdbx_description
1 polymer ?
#
loop_
_entity_poly.entity_id
_entity_poly.type
_entity_poly.pdbx_seq_one_letter_code
_entity_poly.pdbx_strand_id
1 'polypeptide(L)'
;MPEFAPVRLPHYDWDSGPRSLLDDVAAWVESEPMAALLRRYGGSLPRTGTATDLAYLEAFSAVHWDFRAGRERHETAPQPLDPEQEAAVTEAALALGLGAELKPRLEQYTHVLVLGGLVASCLFRTRFAAELIAAGTGVEHVTGVGGFRPLGAADLESASLSGLQCGAFEIDAIEASLKRAFAIEGEPRVDAGGDPHREPGRSWKIATYEAGPLTVRAVAAPSSVPDRRRADTVDTCRFWADEVADLVPGDSVLVVTSAPYTAFQHCDAIAHMGLPYGCTIDTVGVDPAALPEPHFRKAHSASGYLQEIRSAIRSMRRLHYAAATVEAERAVEAARALRRRDR
;
A
#
# COMPACT_ATOMS: atom_id res chain seq x y z
N MET A 1 -1.77 26.79 -11.81
CA MET A 1 -1.65 25.50 -12.53
C MET A 1 -0.53 24.74 -11.86
N PRO A 2 -0.65 23.42 -11.63
CA PRO A 2 0.43 22.66 -11.00
C PRO A 2 1.72 22.79 -11.83
N GLU A 3 2.87 22.96 -11.17
CA GLU A 3 4.17 23.11 -11.83
C GLU A 3 4.56 21.87 -12.64
N PHE A 4 4.15 20.68 -12.19
CA PHE A 4 4.47 19.41 -12.79
C PHE A 4 3.22 18.69 -13.34
N ALA A 5 3.39 18.03 -14.49
CA ALA A 5 2.41 17.06 -14.96
C ALA A 5 2.44 15.80 -14.06
N PRO A 6 1.29 15.13 -13.82
CA PRO A 6 1.27 13.88 -13.09
C PRO A 6 2.14 12.81 -13.77
N VAL A 7 2.94 12.13 -12.97
CA VAL A 7 3.78 11.01 -13.36
C VAL A 7 3.00 9.74 -13.09
N ARG A 8 2.84 8.92 -14.12
CA ARG A 8 2.13 7.64 -14.02
C ARG A 8 2.89 6.70 -13.07
N LEU A 9 2.18 6.03 -12.18
CA LEU A 9 2.74 4.92 -11.39
C LEU A 9 2.86 3.66 -12.26
N PRO A 10 3.70 2.68 -11.89
CA PRO A 10 3.83 1.43 -12.64
C PRO A 10 2.52 0.67 -12.74
N HIS A 11 2.05 0.35 -13.95
CA HIS A 11 0.84 -0.45 -14.11
C HIS A 11 1.20 -1.89 -14.45
N TYR A 12 0.65 -2.82 -13.68
CA TYR A 12 0.79 -4.23 -13.98
C TYR A 12 -0.51 -4.80 -14.54
N ASP A 13 -0.44 -5.22 -15.79
CA ASP A 13 -1.38 -6.15 -16.39
C ASP A 13 -0.59 -7.43 -16.68
N TRP A 14 -1.07 -8.58 -16.22
CA TRP A 14 -0.42 -9.88 -16.39
C TRP A 14 -0.03 -10.15 -17.85
N ASP A 15 -0.90 -9.73 -18.78
CA ASP A 15 -0.72 -9.93 -20.22
C ASP A 15 0.40 -9.05 -20.80
N SER A 16 0.62 -7.86 -20.22
CA SER A 16 1.68 -6.94 -20.65
C SER A 16 3.09 -7.40 -20.26
N GLY A 17 3.18 -8.34 -19.31
CA GLY A 17 4.43 -8.89 -18.80
C GLY A 17 5.24 -7.92 -17.93
N PRO A 18 6.34 -8.40 -17.31
CA PRO A 18 7.10 -7.61 -16.32
C PRO A 18 7.93 -6.49 -16.95
N ARG A 19 8.13 -6.48 -18.27
CA ARG A 19 8.94 -5.46 -18.95
C ARG A 19 8.31 -4.07 -18.90
N SER A 20 6.98 -3.96 -19.01
CA SER A 20 6.27 -2.68 -18.89
C SER A 20 6.54 -2.01 -17.54
N LEU A 21 6.66 -2.80 -16.46
CA LEU A 21 7.01 -2.30 -15.14
C LEU A 21 8.42 -1.72 -15.07
N LEU A 22 9.39 -2.32 -15.78
CA LEU A 22 10.75 -1.79 -15.81
C LEU A 22 10.78 -0.40 -16.46
N ASP A 23 10.05 -0.25 -17.57
CA ASP A 23 9.94 1.02 -18.29
C ASP A 23 9.19 2.08 -17.46
N ASP A 24 8.09 1.71 -16.80
CA ASP A 24 7.34 2.62 -15.93
C ASP A 24 8.16 3.07 -14.71
N VAL A 25 8.93 2.16 -14.08
CA VAL A 25 9.83 2.52 -12.97
C VAL A 25 10.92 3.48 -13.44
N ALA A 26 11.51 3.24 -14.61
CA ALA A 26 12.50 4.16 -15.18
C ALA A 26 11.89 5.55 -15.43
N ALA A 27 10.69 5.61 -16.01
CA ALA A 27 9.98 6.86 -16.25
C ALA A 27 9.68 7.63 -14.96
N TRP A 28 9.29 6.94 -13.88
CA TRP A 28 9.06 7.57 -12.58
C TRP A 28 10.35 8.14 -11.97
N VAL A 29 11.44 7.36 -12.00
CA VAL A 29 12.76 7.76 -11.49
C VAL A 29 13.30 8.98 -12.24
N GLU A 30 13.20 8.99 -13.55
CA GLU A 30 13.77 10.03 -14.42
C GLU A 30 12.86 11.26 -14.59
N SER A 31 11.71 11.27 -13.92
CA SER A 31 10.71 12.31 -14.04
C SER A 31 11.20 13.69 -13.58
N GLU A 32 10.64 14.74 -14.18
CA GLU A 32 10.97 16.12 -13.82
C GLU A 32 10.72 16.47 -12.33
N PRO A 33 9.60 16.09 -11.68
CA PRO A 33 9.43 16.36 -10.25
C PRO A 33 10.51 15.68 -9.38
N MET A 34 10.97 14.47 -9.73
CA MET A 34 12.09 13.83 -9.03
C MET A 34 13.39 14.61 -9.25
N ALA A 35 13.68 14.99 -10.49
CA ALA A 35 14.88 15.77 -10.81
C ALA A 35 14.89 17.15 -10.12
N ALA A 36 13.74 17.82 -10.05
CA ALA A 36 13.58 19.10 -9.35
C ALA A 36 13.85 18.98 -7.85
N LEU A 37 13.31 17.94 -7.21
CA LEU A 37 13.60 17.63 -5.81
C LEU A 37 15.10 17.40 -5.57
N LEU A 38 15.74 16.56 -6.38
CA LEU A 38 17.17 16.30 -6.25
C LEU A 38 18.00 17.59 -6.35
N ARG A 39 17.76 18.41 -7.38
CA ARG A 39 18.49 19.67 -7.57
C ARG A 39 18.37 20.59 -6.37
N ARG A 40 17.18 20.63 -5.75
CA ARG A 40 16.93 21.47 -4.56
C ARG A 40 17.74 21.05 -3.33
N TYR A 41 18.04 19.76 -3.23
CA TYR A 41 18.89 19.19 -2.18
C TYR A 41 20.35 18.99 -2.64
N GLY A 42 20.77 19.61 -3.77
CA GLY A 42 22.14 19.55 -4.28
C GLY A 42 22.52 18.23 -4.98
N GLY A 43 21.53 17.41 -5.34
CA GLY A 43 21.70 16.13 -6.01
C GLY A 43 21.39 16.17 -7.52
N SER A 44 21.80 15.11 -8.21
CA SER A 44 21.48 14.85 -9.61
C SER A 44 21.60 13.36 -9.90
N LEU A 45 20.68 12.80 -10.68
CA LEU A 45 20.74 11.39 -11.06
C LEU A 45 22.03 11.07 -11.85
N PRO A 46 22.71 9.95 -11.56
CA PRO A 46 23.84 9.46 -12.35
C PRO A 46 23.50 9.16 -13.82
N ARG A 47 22.28 8.70 -14.11
CA ARG A 47 21.80 8.30 -15.46
C ARG A 47 22.63 7.19 -16.08
N THR A 48 23.05 6.24 -15.26
CA THR A 48 23.82 5.05 -15.70
C THR A 48 22.99 3.78 -15.76
N GLY A 49 21.68 3.89 -15.46
CA GLY A 49 20.70 2.81 -15.52
C GLY A 49 19.79 2.80 -14.30
N THR A 50 18.53 2.41 -14.49
CA THR A 50 17.46 2.51 -13.47
C THR A 50 17.83 1.87 -12.13
N ALA A 51 18.47 0.70 -12.13
CA ALA A 51 18.92 0.05 -10.89
C ALA A 51 19.97 0.88 -10.12
N THR A 52 20.92 1.49 -10.82
CA THR A 52 21.95 2.35 -10.23
C THR A 52 21.35 3.66 -9.75
N ASP A 53 20.43 4.24 -10.53
CA ASP A 53 19.74 5.48 -10.17
C ASP A 53 18.84 5.28 -8.94
N LEU A 54 18.14 4.15 -8.82
CA LEU A 54 17.38 3.79 -7.62
C LEU A 54 18.27 3.60 -6.38
N ALA A 55 19.45 2.98 -6.56
CA ALA A 55 20.42 2.84 -5.46
C ALA A 55 20.96 4.21 -5.01
N TYR A 56 21.24 5.11 -5.97
CA TYR A 56 21.60 6.50 -5.67
C TYR A 56 20.48 7.22 -4.93
N LEU A 57 19.24 7.15 -5.41
CA LEU A 57 18.07 7.78 -4.79
C LEU A 57 17.84 7.28 -3.36
N GLU A 58 18.02 5.98 -3.11
CA GLU A 58 17.89 5.44 -1.75
C GLU A 58 18.98 5.99 -0.82
N ALA A 59 20.24 6.04 -1.26
CA ALA A 59 21.33 6.60 -0.47
C ALA A 59 21.14 8.11 -0.23
N PHE A 60 20.74 8.85 -1.27
CA PHE A 60 20.47 10.28 -1.21
C PHE A 60 19.32 10.59 -0.23
N SER A 61 18.18 9.92 -0.40
CA SER A 61 17.01 10.13 0.47
C SER A 61 17.27 9.72 1.93
N ALA A 62 18.16 8.76 2.19
CA ALA A 62 18.58 8.42 3.55
C ALA A 62 19.34 9.55 4.25
N VAL A 63 20.09 10.37 3.50
CA VAL A 63 20.84 11.51 4.05
C VAL A 63 19.95 12.74 4.21
N HIS A 64 19.13 13.04 3.20
CA HIS A 64 18.41 14.32 3.15
C HIS A 64 16.97 14.24 3.69
N TRP A 65 16.35 13.06 3.64
CA TRP A 65 14.90 12.89 3.84
C TRP A 65 14.58 11.83 4.89
N ASP A 66 15.51 11.44 5.78
CA ASP A 66 15.25 10.48 6.88
C ASP A 66 15.13 11.19 8.23
N PHE A 67 13.97 11.77 8.47
CA PHE A 67 13.56 12.42 9.71
C PHE A 67 13.03 11.42 10.76
N ARG A 68 12.70 10.19 10.35
CA ARG A 68 12.18 9.14 11.25
C ARG A 68 13.30 8.51 12.07
N ALA A 69 14.49 8.32 11.50
CA ALA A 69 15.63 7.70 12.17
C ALA A 69 15.27 6.38 12.89
N GLY A 70 14.39 5.58 12.28
CA GLY A 70 13.92 4.29 12.80
C GLY A 70 12.62 4.32 13.62
N ARG A 71 12.03 5.49 13.94
CA ARG A 71 10.74 5.61 14.65
C ARG A 71 9.53 5.31 13.77
N GLU A 72 8.37 5.08 14.39
CA GLU A 72 7.10 4.93 13.66
C GLU A 72 6.65 6.25 13.00
N ARG A 73 5.81 6.15 11.97
CA ARG A 73 5.33 7.33 11.21
C ARG A 73 4.62 8.34 12.10
N HIS A 74 3.78 7.84 13.01
CA HIS A 74 2.95 8.68 13.88
C HIS A 74 3.74 9.31 15.05
N GLU A 75 4.97 8.85 15.29
CA GLU A 75 5.86 9.34 16.36
C GLU A 75 6.77 10.49 15.90
N THR A 76 6.81 10.77 14.59
CA THR A 76 7.75 11.74 14.03
C THR A 76 7.08 13.09 13.82
N ALA A 77 7.57 14.11 14.54
CA ALA A 77 7.11 15.49 14.36
C ALA A 77 7.55 16.03 12.98
N PRO A 78 6.72 16.85 12.30
CA PRO A 78 7.11 17.53 11.07
C PRO A 78 8.38 18.34 11.27
N GLN A 79 9.29 18.26 10.30
CA GLN A 79 10.41 19.19 10.21
C GLN A 79 9.96 20.47 9.51
N PRO A 80 10.29 21.65 10.06
CA PRO A 80 9.96 22.92 9.42
C PRO A 80 10.79 23.06 8.13
N LEU A 81 10.11 23.42 7.05
CA LEU A 81 10.73 23.85 5.79
C LEU A 81 10.27 25.29 5.54
N ASP A 82 11.02 26.06 4.74
CA ASP A 82 10.52 27.38 4.34
C ASP A 82 9.31 27.26 3.39
N PRO A 83 8.44 28.29 3.27
CA PRO A 83 7.21 28.18 2.49
C PRO A 83 7.42 27.83 1.00
N GLU A 84 8.52 28.27 0.41
CA GLU A 84 8.86 27.95 -0.97
C GLU A 84 9.28 26.48 -1.09
N GLN A 85 10.01 25.97 -0.10
CA GLN A 85 10.35 24.56 0.06
C GLN A 85 9.11 23.69 0.21
N GLU A 86 8.21 24.06 1.11
CA GLU A 86 6.96 23.34 1.34
C GLU A 86 6.11 23.23 0.08
N ALA A 87 5.95 24.33 -0.67
CA ALA A 87 5.18 24.37 -1.90
C ALA A 87 5.74 23.38 -2.94
N ALA A 88 7.02 23.52 -3.33
CA ALA A 88 7.54 22.67 -4.40
C ALA A 88 7.72 21.20 -3.98
N VAL A 89 7.97 20.90 -2.70
CA VAL A 89 7.94 19.52 -2.20
C VAL A 89 6.54 18.91 -2.33
N THR A 90 5.52 19.67 -1.95
CA THR A 90 4.13 19.21 -2.03
C THR A 90 3.73 19.00 -3.49
N GLU A 91 4.02 19.95 -4.38
CA GLU A 91 3.71 19.84 -5.81
C GLU A 91 4.43 18.65 -6.46
N ALA A 92 5.71 18.45 -6.18
CA ALA A 92 6.45 17.29 -6.67
C ALA A 92 5.88 15.97 -6.12
N ALA A 93 5.51 15.92 -4.83
CA ALA A 93 4.92 14.72 -4.24
C ALA A 93 3.58 14.34 -4.88
N LEU A 94 2.69 15.32 -5.09
CA LEU A 94 1.42 15.10 -5.77
C LEU A 94 1.62 14.61 -7.20
N ALA A 95 2.57 15.21 -7.94
CA ALA A 95 2.92 14.77 -9.28
C ALA A 95 3.52 13.35 -9.31
N LEU A 96 4.27 12.95 -8.28
CA LEU A 96 4.84 11.60 -8.14
C LEU A 96 3.83 10.53 -7.69
N GLY A 97 2.55 10.86 -7.58
CA GLY A 97 1.48 9.89 -7.27
C GLY A 97 1.20 9.72 -5.77
N LEU A 98 1.58 10.69 -4.92
CA LEU A 98 1.26 10.70 -3.49
C LEU A 98 -0.01 11.52 -3.18
N GLY A 99 -0.74 11.91 -4.23
CA GLY A 99 -2.04 12.55 -4.13
C GLY A 99 -3.20 11.56 -4.06
N ALA A 100 -4.41 12.10 -3.96
CA ALA A 100 -5.62 11.29 -3.96
C ALA A 100 -5.92 10.80 -5.38
N GLU A 101 -5.78 9.49 -5.59
CA GLU A 101 -6.35 8.82 -6.75
C GLU A 101 -7.67 8.20 -6.32
N LEU A 102 -8.76 8.88 -6.68
CA LEU A 102 -10.09 8.59 -6.14
C LEU A 102 -10.89 7.60 -6.98
N LYS A 103 -10.43 7.29 -8.21
CA LYS A 103 -11.20 6.45 -9.13
C LYS A 103 -10.42 5.17 -9.45
N PRO A 104 -11.01 3.99 -9.21
CA PRO A 104 -10.48 2.73 -9.71
C PRO A 104 -10.40 2.73 -11.24
N ARG A 105 -9.40 2.03 -11.79
CA ARG A 105 -9.19 1.95 -13.24
C ARG A 105 -10.15 0.96 -13.90
N LEU A 106 -10.51 -0.12 -13.21
CA LEU A 106 -11.47 -1.13 -13.66
C LEU A 106 -12.84 -0.85 -13.05
N GLU A 107 -13.89 -1.29 -13.73
CA GLU A 107 -15.26 -1.23 -13.21
C GLU A 107 -15.58 -2.42 -12.29
N GLN A 108 -14.86 -3.53 -12.45
CA GLN A 108 -15.04 -4.77 -11.69
C GLN A 108 -13.70 -5.27 -11.16
N TYR A 109 -13.70 -5.72 -9.90
CA TYR A 109 -12.57 -6.39 -9.25
C TYR A 109 -13.00 -7.74 -8.67
N THR A 110 -12.11 -8.74 -8.67
CA THR A 110 -12.33 -9.96 -7.89
C THR A 110 -12.29 -9.65 -6.39
N HIS A 111 -11.32 -8.83 -5.97
CA HIS A 111 -11.10 -8.50 -4.57
C HIS A 111 -10.90 -7.00 -4.34
N VAL A 112 -11.41 -6.51 -3.22
CA VAL A 112 -11.00 -5.22 -2.61
C VAL A 112 -10.21 -5.53 -1.34
N LEU A 113 -9.00 -5.00 -1.24
CA LEU A 113 -8.10 -5.16 -0.10
C LEU A 113 -7.89 -3.83 0.62
N VAL A 114 -8.47 -3.67 1.81
CA VAL A 114 -8.38 -2.45 2.62
C VAL A 114 -7.21 -2.54 3.59
N LEU A 115 -6.21 -1.67 3.45
CA LEU A 115 -5.02 -1.71 4.29
C LEU A 115 -5.27 -1.08 5.67
N GLY A 116 -4.83 -1.77 6.72
CA GLY A 116 -4.87 -1.30 8.11
C GLY A 116 -3.91 -0.14 8.42
N GLY A 117 -4.05 0.40 9.62
CA GLY A 117 -3.15 1.42 10.15
C GLY A 117 -3.56 1.81 11.57
N LEU A 118 -3.59 3.12 11.82
CA LEU A 118 -4.23 3.64 13.03
C LEU A 118 -5.75 3.50 12.93
N VAL A 119 -6.47 3.56 14.06
CA VAL A 119 -7.94 3.45 14.12
C VAL A 119 -8.64 4.39 13.14
N ALA A 120 -8.23 5.65 13.06
CA ALA A 120 -8.79 6.60 12.09
C ALA A 120 -8.63 6.08 10.66
N SER A 121 -7.46 5.53 10.32
CA SER A 121 -7.19 4.95 9.00
C SER A 121 -8.03 3.73 8.68
N CYS A 122 -8.22 2.83 9.64
CA CYS A 122 -9.15 1.72 9.49
C CYS A 122 -10.56 2.23 9.14
N LEU A 123 -11.07 3.20 9.89
CA LEU A 123 -12.41 3.78 9.69
C LEU A 123 -12.59 4.40 8.30
N PHE A 124 -11.70 5.32 7.92
CA PHE A 124 -11.94 6.08 6.69
C PHE A 124 -11.63 5.26 5.43
N ARG A 125 -10.72 4.28 5.50
CA ARG A 125 -10.41 3.42 4.34
C ARG A 125 -11.50 2.38 4.10
N THR A 126 -12.09 1.80 5.15
CA THR A 126 -13.23 0.89 4.98
C THR A 126 -14.47 1.64 4.51
N ARG A 127 -14.73 2.83 5.04
CA ARG A 127 -15.79 3.70 4.51
C ARG A 127 -15.57 4.00 3.04
N PHE A 128 -14.38 4.43 2.66
CA PHE A 128 -14.08 4.76 1.27
C PHE A 128 -14.25 3.55 0.33
N ALA A 129 -13.84 2.35 0.76
CA ALA A 129 -14.11 1.12 0.02
C ALA A 129 -15.63 0.87 -0.19
N ALA A 130 -16.44 1.05 0.86
CA ALA A 130 -17.89 0.92 0.75
C ALA A 130 -18.51 1.99 -0.16
N GLU A 131 -18.00 3.23 -0.11
CA GLU A 131 -18.43 4.32 -1.01
C GLU A 131 -18.12 4.01 -2.48
N LEU A 132 -16.94 3.45 -2.78
CA LEU A 132 -16.57 3.04 -4.14
C LEU A 132 -17.48 1.94 -4.68
N ILE A 133 -17.84 0.96 -3.85
CA ILE A 133 -18.74 -0.12 -4.21
C ILE A 133 -20.16 0.41 -4.41
N ALA A 134 -20.64 1.27 -3.51
CA ALA A 134 -21.94 1.93 -3.65
C ALA A 134 -22.02 2.83 -4.90
N ALA A 135 -20.90 3.40 -5.33
CA ALA A 135 -20.78 4.19 -6.55
C ALA A 135 -20.67 3.34 -7.84
N GLY A 136 -20.68 2.01 -7.74
CA GLY A 136 -20.75 1.11 -8.89
C GLY A 136 -19.48 0.30 -9.17
N THR A 137 -18.46 0.35 -8.30
CA THR A 137 -17.31 -0.57 -8.41
C THR A 137 -17.78 -1.97 -8.03
N GLY A 138 -17.88 -2.87 -8.99
CA GLY A 138 -18.35 -4.22 -8.74
C GLY A 138 -17.27 -5.09 -8.11
N VAL A 139 -17.64 -5.87 -7.10
CA VAL A 139 -16.75 -6.76 -6.34
C VAL A 139 -17.55 -7.85 -5.64
N GLU A 140 -16.93 -9.00 -5.39
CA GLU A 140 -17.52 -10.12 -4.63
C GLU A 140 -16.90 -10.27 -3.24
N HIS A 141 -15.63 -9.89 -3.09
CA HIS A 141 -14.88 -10.05 -1.84
C HIS A 141 -14.24 -8.75 -1.36
N VAL A 142 -14.53 -8.38 -0.11
CA VAL A 142 -13.87 -7.26 0.57
C VAL A 142 -13.09 -7.80 1.76
N THR A 143 -11.78 -7.54 1.80
CA THR A 143 -10.93 -7.94 2.92
C THR A 143 -10.23 -6.74 3.52
N GLY A 144 -10.42 -6.50 4.81
CA GLY A 144 -9.56 -5.60 5.58
C GLY A 144 -8.40 -6.38 6.19
N VAL A 145 -7.19 -5.88 5.98
CA VAL A 145 -5.97 -6.49 6.55
C VAL A 145 -5.44 -5.63 7.69
N GLY A 146 -5.15 -6.28 8.82
CA GLY A 146 -4.57 -5.65 10.00
C GLY A 146 -3.51 -6.53 10.64
N GLY A 147 -2.94 -6.08 11.75
CA GLY A 147 -1.99 -6.86 12.53
C GLY A 147 -2.33 -6.86 14.01
N PHE A 148 -1.63 -7.71 14.77
CA PHE A 148 -1.68 -7.70 16.24
C PHE A 148 -0.78 -6.58 16.81
N ARG A 149 -0.93 -5.36 16.30
CA ARG A 149 -0.33 -4.16 16.89
C ARG A 149 -1.27 -3.66 17.98
N PRO A 150 -0.81 -3.57 19.25
CA PRO A 150 -1.62 -2.98 20.30
C PRO A 150 -2.03 -1.55 19.94
N LEU A 151 -3.26 -1.19 20.26
CA LEU A 151 -3.75 0.18 20.08
C LEU A 151 -3.07 1.12 21.07
N GLY A 152 -2.50 2.21 20.56
CA GLY A 152 -1.86 3.26 21.36
C GLY A 152 -2.83 4.36 21.79
N ALA A 153 -2.33 5.39 22.48
CA ALA A 153 -3.15 6.51 22.94
C ALA A 153 -3.91 7.22 21.81
N ALA A 154 -3.25 7.48 20.68
CA ALA A 154 -3.88 8.11 19.50
C ALA A 154 -4.96 7.22 18.86
N ASP A 155 -4.80 5.90 18.92
CA ASP A 155 -5.81 4.93 18.46
C ASP A 155 -7.05 4.99 19.37
N LEU A 156 -6.85 4.95 20.68
CA LEU A 156 -7.92 5.00 21.68
C LEU A 156 -8.68 6.33 21.64
N GLU A 157 -7.98 7.45 21.44
CA GLU A 157 -8.59 8.76 21.22
C GLU A 157 -9.46 8.75 19.97
N SER A 158 -8.95 8.22 18.85
CA SER A 158 -9.71 8.12 17.60
C SER A 158 -10.93 7.21 17.72
N ALA A 159 -10.80 6.08 18.43
CA ALA A 159 -11.90 5.17 18.71
C ALA A 159 -13.00 5.87 19.52
N SER A 160 -12.61 6.60 20.56
CA SER A 160 -13.53 7.39 21.39
C SER A 160 -14.25 8.47 20.60
N LEU A 161 -13.52 9.29 19.82
CA LEU A 161 -14.09 10.38 19.00
C LEU A 161 -15.07 9.89 17.93
N SER A 162 -14.81 8.71 17.37
CA SER A 162 -15.67 8.11 16.34
C SER A 162 -16.80 7.24 16.91
N GLY A 163 -16.79 6.98 18.22
CA GLY A 163 -17.65 5.99 18.86
C GLY A 163 -17.39 4.56 18.39
N LEU A 164 -16.21 4.27 17.84
CA LEU A 164 -15.85 2.92 17.39
C LEU A 164 -15.54 2.04 18.61
N GLN A 165 -16.35 1.01 18.79
CA GLN A 165 -16.09 -0.04 19.78
C GLN A 165 -15.24 -1.13 19.12
N CYS A 166 -13.99 -1.26 19.53
CA CYS A 166 -13.07 -2.28 19.06
C CYS A 166 -12.25 -2.88 20.21
N GLY A 167 -11.61 -4.01 19.93
CA GLY A 167 -10.71 -4.70 20.83
C GLY A 167 -9.36 -3.99 21.02
N ALA A 168 -8.35 -4.76 21.41
CA ALA A 168 -7.05 -4.25 21.84
C ALA A 168 -6.05 -4.05 20.69
N PHE A 169 -6.33 -4.57 19.50
CA PHE A 169 -5.39 -4.59 18.38
C PHE A 169 -5.93 -3.89 17.13
N GLU A 170 -5.02 -3.51 16.23
CA GLU A 170 -5.34 -2.95 14.92
C GLU A 170 -6.30 -3.83 14.09
N ILE A 171 -6.15 -5.16 14.17
CA ILE A 171 -7.10 -6.10 13.55
C ILE A 171 -8.53 -5.97 14.09
N ASP A 172 -8.70 -5.59 15.35
CA ASP A 172 -10.04 -5.39 15.92
C ASP A 172 -10.64 -4.07 15.43
N ALA A 173 -9.78 -3.05 15.21
CA ALA A 173 -10.20 -1.77 14.65
C ALA A 173 -10.62 -1.91 13.17
N ILE A 174 -9.88 -2.68 12.35
CA ILE A 174 -10.28 -2.92 10.95
C ILE A 174 -11.58 -3.73 10.89
N GLU A 175 -11.74 -4.76 11.73
CA GLU A 175 -12.96 -5.55 11.80
C GLU A 175 -14.19 -4.70 12.18
N ALA A 176 -14.08 -3.92 13.26
CA ALA A 176 -15.17 -3.02 13.67
C ALA A 176 -15.50 -1.97 12.60
N SER A 177 -14.47 -1.46 11.90
CA SER A 177 -14.64 -0.49 10.81
C SER A 177 -15.30 -1.10 9.57
N LEU A 178 -15.02 -2.37 9.25
CA LEU A 178 -15.70 -3.12 8.18
C LEU A 178 -17.17 -3.34 8.53
N LYS A 179 -17.46 -3.83 9.75
CA LYS A 179 -18.84 -4.03 10.20
C LYS A 179 -19.65 -2.75 10.07
N ARG A 180 -19.08 -1.62 10.49
CA ARG A 180 -19.73 -0.31 10.39
C ARG A 180 -19.92 0.12 8.93
N ALA A 181 -18.91 0.00 8.08
CA ALA A 181 -18.98 0.47 6.70
C ALA A 181 -19.96 -0.33 5.84
N PHE A 182 -20.09 -1.64 6.09
CA PHE A 182 -20.96 -2.54 5.34
C PHE A 182 -22.26 -2.91 6.08
N ALA A 183 -22.59 -2.20 7.17
CA ALA A 183 -23.77 -2.43 8.01
C ALA A 183 -23.97 -3.92 8.38
N ILE A 184 -22.88 -4.60 8.73
CA ILE A 184 -22.89 -6.03 9.00
C ILE A 184 -23.50 -6.30 10.38
N GLU A 185 -24.59 -7.05 10.39
CA GLU A 185 -25.22 -7.57 11.59
C GLU A 185 -24.76 -9.02 11.85
N GLY A 186 -24.63 -9.40 13.13
CA GLY A 186 -24.27 -10.75 13.54
C GLY A 186 -22.79 -10.98 13.83
N GLU A 187 -22.49 -12.26 14.09
CA GLU A 187 -21.18 -12.74 14.49
C GLU A 187 -20.45 -13.40 13.32
N PRO A 188 -19.12 -13.21 13.21
CA PRO A 188 -18.34 -13.84 12.16
C PRO A 188 -18.17 -15.34 12.39
N ARG A 189 -17.92 -16.06 11.29
CA ARG A 189 -17.14 -17.30 11.38
C ARG A 189 -15.68 -16.92 11.61
N VAL A 190 -15.14 -17.31 12.77
CA VAL A 190 -13.74 -17.03 13.12
C VAL A 190 -12.91 -18.30 12.95
N ASP A 191 -11.81 -18.17 12.23
CA ASP A 191 -10.69 -19.09 12.28
C ASP A 191 -9.46 -18.33 12.81
N ALA A 192 -8.75 -18.90 13.76
CA ALA A 192 -7.65 -18.22 14.43
C ALA A 192 -6.70 -19.20 15.11
N GLY A 193 -5.45 -18.76 15.29
CA GLY A 193 -4.43 -19.51 16.02
C GLY A 193 -3.48 -18.60 16.78
N GLY A 194 -2.84 -19.17 17.81
CA GLY A 194 -1.93 -18.47 18.72
C GLY A 194 -2.63 -17.51 19.69
N ASP A 195 -1.87 -16.94 20.62
CA ASP A 195 -2.33 -15.92 21.58
C ASP A 195 -1.65 -14.57 21.27
N PRO A 196 -2.38 -13.57 20.76
CA PRO A 196 -1.77 -12.31 20.34
C PRO A 196 -1.20 -11.47 21.50
N HIS A 197 -1.57 -11.77 22.75
CA HIS A 197 -0.98 -11.12 23.92
C HIS A 197 0.36 -11.74 24.33
N ARG A 198 0.63 -12.99 23.94
CA ARG A 198 1.84 -13.75 24.36
C ARG A 198 2.80 -14.01 23.20
N GLU A 199 2.26 -14.32 22.03
CA GLU A 199 2.99 -14.74 20.83
C GLU A 199 2.50 -14.05 19.56
N PRO A 200 2.45 -12.70 19.52
CA PRO A 200 1.88 -11.94 18.40
C PRO A 200 2.57 -12.17 17.04
N GLY A 201 3.78 -12.74 17.02
CA GLY A 201 4.45 -13.17 15.78
C GLY A 201 3.90 -14.47 15.20
N ARG A 202 3.26 -15.31 16.01
CA ARG A 202 2.68 -16.61 15.63
C ARG A 202 1.16 -16.56 15.49
N SER A 203 0.54 -15.52 16.06
CA SER A 203 -0.90 -15.35 16.01
C SER A 203 -1.42 -15.00 14.62
N TRP A 204 -2.61 -15.49 14.31
CA TRP A 204 -3.34 -15.18 13.08
C TRP A 204 -4.85 -15.25 13.33
N LYS A 205 -5.63 -14.55 12.51
CA LYS A 205 -7.09 -14.47 12.60
C LYS A 205 -7.69 -14.20 11.23
N ILE A 206 -8.76 -14.92 10.92
CA ILE A 206 -9.65 -14.70 9.79
C ILE A 206 -11.08 -14.64 10.35
N ALA A 207 -11.67 -13.45 10.38
CA ALA A 207 -13.09 -13.28 10.68
C ALA A 207 -13.86 -13.09 9.37
N THR A 208 -14.80 -13.99 9.07
CA THR A 208 -15.61 -13.97 7.84
C THR A 208 -17.06 -13.64 8.14
N TYR A 209 -17.60 -12.69 7.39
CA TYR A 209 -18.98 -12.22 7.44
C TYR A 209 -19.62 -12.35 6.07
N GLU A 210 -20.88 -12.80 6.03
CA GLU A 210 -21.70 -12.72 4.83
C GLU A 210 -22.55 -11.44 4.90
N ALA A 211 -22.33 -10.51 3.97
CA ALA A 211 -22.98 -9.20 3.92
C ALA A 211 -23.80 -9.08 2.63
N GLY A 212 -24.90 -9.84 2.56
CA GLY A 212 -25.70 -9.95 1.34
C GLY A 212 -24.93 -10.67 0.23
N PRO A 213 -24.69 -10.05 -0.94
CA PRO A 213 -23.91 -10.67 -2.02
C PRO A 213 -22.38 -10.58 -1.79
N LEU A 214 -21.93 -9.83 -0.79
CA LEU A 214 -20.51 -9.64 -0.50
C LEU A 214 -20.05 -10.58 0.60
N THR A 215 -18.89 -11.20 0.41
CA THR A 215 -18.16 -11.79 1.54
C THR A 215 -17.15 -10.78 2.08
N VAL A 216 -17.31 -10.40 3.34
CA VAL A 216 -16.45 -9.42 4.02
C VAL A 216 -15.57 -10.14 5.04
N ARG A 217 -14.26 -9.88 4.98
CA ARG A 217 -13.27 -10.55 5.85
C ARG A 217 -12.39 -9.54 6.58
N ALA A 218 -12.03 -9.83 7.81
CA ALA A 218 -10.93 -9.19 8.53
C ALA A 218 -9.81 -10.20 8.74
N VAL A 219 -8.60 -9.88 8.29
CA VAL A 219 -7.46 -10.81 8.28
C VAL A 219 -6.25 -10.22 8.98
N ALA A 220 -5.69 -10.98 9.91
CA ALA A 220 -4.35 -10.78 10.45
C ALA A 220 -3.54 -12.06 10.28
N ALA A 221 -2.32 -11.91 9.77
CA ALA A 221 -1.44 -13.01 9.44
C ALA A 221 -0.42 -13.28 10.54
N PRO A 222 0.15 -14.50 10.57
CA PRO A 222 1.37 -14.75 11.32
C PRO A 222 2.56 -14.10 10.60
N SER A 223 3.64 -13.88 11.34
CA SER A 223 4.89 -13.37 10.79
C SER A 223 5.65 -14.48 10.06
N SER A 224 6.33 -14.14 8.97
CA SER A 224 7.28 -15.07 8.33
C SER A 224 8.55 -15.30 9.16
N VAL A 225 8.77 -14.47 10.19
CA VAL A 225 9.89 -14.56 11.16
C VAL A 225 9.37 -14.39 12.60
N PRO A 226 8.54 -15.33 13.08
CA PRO A 226 7.70 -15.17 14.28
C PRO A 226 8.49 -14.93 15.57
N ASP A 227 9.71 -15.44 15.66
CA ASP A 227 10.56 -15.29 16.84
C ASP A 227 11.28 -13.93 16.90
N ARG A 228 11.18 -13.10 15.86
CA ARG A 228 11.88 -11.81 15.76
C ARG A 228 10.95 -10.61 15.74
N ARG A 229 9.83 -10.71 15.04
CA ARG A 229 8.87 -9.61 14.87
C ARG A 229 7.45 -10.13 14.65
N ARG A 230 6.49 -9.24 14.91
CA ARG A 230 5.09 -9.39 14.45
C ARG A 230 5.04 -9.35 12.92
N ALA A 231 3.93 -9.85 12.36
CA ALA A 231 3.68 -9.76 10.91
C ALA A 231 3.75 -8.31 10.44
N ASP A 232 4.37 -8.10 9.29
CA ASP A 232 4.33 -6.82 8.58
C ASP A 232 3.30 -6.88 7.45
N THR A 233 3.13 -5.78 6.71
CA THR A 233 2.18 -5.70 5.60
C THR A 233 2.45 -6.75 4.52
N VAL A 234 3.71 -7.13 4.29
CA VAL A 234 4.06 -8.13 3.26
C VAL A 234 3.63 -9.52 3.71
N ASP A 235 3.88 -9.88 4.97
CA ASP A 235 3.39 -11.14 5.53
C ASP A 235 1.86 -11.22 5.45
N THR A 236 1.16 -10.14 5.81
CA THR A 236 -0.31 -10.12 5.76
C THR A 236 -0.87 -10.21 4.34
N CYS A 237 -0.26 -9.53 3.37
CA CYS A 237 -0.69 -9.61 1.97
C CYS A 237 -0.49 -11.02 1.40
N ARG A 238 0.64 -11.68 1.71
CA ARG A 238 0.92 -13.04 1.25
C ARG A 238 0.00 -14.07 1.88
N PHE A 239 -0.14 -14.04 3.21
CA PHE A 239 -1.07 -14.93 3.91
C PHE A 239 -2.51 -14.74 3.41
N TRP A 240 -2.94 -13.51 3.16
CA TRP A 240 -4.24 -13.26 2.56
C TRP A 240 -4.33 -13.86 1.14
N ALA A 241 -3.34 -13.63 0.29
CA ALA A 241 -3.32 -14.14 -1.08
C ALA A 241 -3.36 -15.68 -1.12
N ASP A 242 -2.56 -16.35 -0.29
CA ASP A 242 -2.43 -17.81 -0.25
C ASP A 242 -3.60 -18.49 0.47
N GLU A 243 -3.93 -18.06 1.68
CA GLU A 243 -4.79 -18.83 2.61
C GLU A 243 -6.24 -18.36 2.63
N VAL A 244 -6.52 -17.15 2.12
CA VAL A 244 -7.85 -16.53 2.23
C VAL A 244 -8.49 -16.29 0.88
N ALA A 245 -7.75 -15.68 -0.05
CA ALA A 245 -8.21 -15.38 -1.38
C ALA A 245 -7.97 -16.54 -2.36
N ASP A 246 -6.90 -17.33 -2.15
CA ASP A 246 -6.41 -18.32 -3.11
C ASP A 246 -6.22 -17.68 -4.50
N LEU A 247 -5.43 -16.59 -4.54
CA LEU A 247 -5.29 -15.77 -5.74
C LEU A 247 -4.75 -16.59 -6.92
N VAL A 248 -5.41 -16.44 -8.06
CA VAL A 248 -5.02 -17.08 -9.31
C VAL A 248 -4.72 -16.06 -10.41
N PRO A 249 -3.94 -16.45 -11.45
CA PRO A 249 -3.72 -15.59 -12.60
C PRO A 249 -5.03 -15.13 -13.23
N GLY A 250 -5.13 -13.83 -13.51
CA GLY A 250 -6.34 -13.19 -14.05
C GLY A 250 -7.23 -12.53 -12.99
N ASP A 251 -7.01 -12.80 -11.70
CA ASP A 251 -7.68 -12.03 -10.64
C ASP A 251 -7.30 -10.55 -10.70
N SER A 252 -8.20 -9.71 -10.19
CA SER A 252 -7.96 -8.28 -10.03
C SER A 252 -8.20 -7.83 -8.60
N VAL A 253 -7.24 -7.07 -8.06
CA VAL A 253 -7.24 -6.60 -6.67
C VAL A 253 -7.20 -5.06 -6.65
N LEU A 254 -8.23 -4.46 -6.07
CA LEU A 254 -8.23 -3.03 -5.75
C LEU A 254 -7.74 -2.83 -4.32
N VAL A 255 -6.55 -2.25 -4.17
CA VAL A 255 -5.98 -1.92 -2.86
C VAL A 255 -6.47 -0.55 -2.42
N VAL A 256 -7.00 -0.44 -1.20
CA VAL A 256 -7.49 0.82 -0.62
C VAL A 256 -6.57 1.28 0.50
N THR A 257 -6.05 2.50 0.37
CA THR A 257 -5.14 3.11 1.36
C THR A 257 -5.33 4.62 1.50
N SER A 258 -4.43 5.31 2.22
CA SER A 258 -4.34 6.77 2.30
C SER A 258 -3.47 7.34 1.17
N ALA A 259 -3.91 8.46 0.59
CA ALA A 259 -3.27 9.13 -0.54
C ALA A 259 -1.73 9.29 -0.45
N PRO A 260 -1.14 9.75 0.67
CA PRO A 260 0.31 9.90 0.76
C PRO A 260 1.09 8.58 0.63
N TYR A 261 0.42 7.43 0.81
CA TYR A 261 1.03 6.10 0.81
C TYR A 261 0.81 5.34 -0.50
N THR A 262 -0.04 5.86 -1.40
CA THR A 262 -0.44 5.21 -2.65
C THR A 262 0.76 4.72 -3.45
N ALA A 263 1.70 5.60 -3.78
CA ALA A 263 2.84 5.25 -4.64
C ALA A 263 3.65 4.05 -4.13
N PHE A 264 4.01 4.03 -2.85
CA PHE A 264 4.85 2.96 -2.30
C PHE A 264 4.05 1.66 -2.09
N GLN A 265 2.79 1.76 -1.64
CA GLN A 265 1.95 0.58 -1.40
C GLN A 265 1.46 -0.06 -2.70
N HIS A 266 1.24 0.74 -3.74
CA HIS A 266 0.96 0.23 -5.08
C HIS A 266 2.11 -0.62 -5.60
N CYS A 267 3.34 -0.10 -5.53
CA CYS A 267 4.53 -0.82 -5.97
C CYS A 267 4.79 -2.09 -5.15
N ASP A 268 4.61 -2.03 -3.83
CA ASP A 268 4.74 -3.21 -2.98
C ASP A 268 3.64 -4.25 -3.24
N ALA A 269 2.40 -3.82 -3.51
CA ALA A 269 1.31 -4.72 -3.87
C ALA A 269 1.58 -5.43 -5.21
N ILE A 270 2.10 -4.74 -6.22
CA ILE A 270 2.53 -5.39 -7.47
C ILE A 270 3.68 -6.36 -7.19
N ALA A 271 4.70 -5.95 -6.44
CA ALA A 271 5.88 -6.78 -6.19
C ALA A 271 5.58 -8.05 -5.38
N HIS A 272 4.59 -8.00 -4.49
CA HIS A 272 4.28 -9.08 -3.55
C HIS A 272 3.00 -9.86 -3.84
N MET A 273 2.08 -9.30 -4.65
CA MET A 273 0.85 -9.96 -5.08
C MET A 273 0.72 -10.00 -6.61
N GLY A 274 0.87 -8.86 -7.29
CA GLY A 274 0.71 -8.81 -8.75
C GLY A 274 1.62 -9.79 -9.51
N LEU A 275 2.94 -9.61 -9.37
CA LEU A 275 3.93 -10.46 -10.05
C LEU A 275 3.88 -11.92 -9.62
N PRO A 276 3.82 -12.29 -8.32
CA PRO A 276 3.88 -13.69 -7.90
C PRO A 276 2.61 -14.50 -8.24
N TYR A 277 1.43 -13.87 -8.23
CA TYR A 277 0.15 -14.57 -8.44
C TYR A 277 -0.45 -14.31 -9.83
N GLY A 278 0.14 -13.41 -10.61
CA GLY A 278 -0.34 -13.05 -11.95
C GLY A 278 -1.67 -12.30 -11.92
N CYS A 279 -1.91 -11.51 -10.87
CA CYS A 279 -3.11 -10.70 -10.73
C CYS A 279 -2.86 -9.24 -11.13
N THR A 280 -3.94 -8.58 -11.58
CA THR A 280 -3.94 -7.13 -11.82
C THR A 280 -4.08 -6.40 -10.50
N ILE A 281 -3.24 -5.39 -10.27
CA ILE A 281 -3.29 -4.56 -9.07
C ILE A 281 -3.64 -3.13 -9.46
N ASP A 282 -4.66 -2.57 -8.82
CA ASP A 282 -4.89 -1.13 -8.77
C ASP A 282 -4.84 -0.65 -7.33
N THR A 283 -4.61 0.65 -7.12
CA THR A 283 -4.56 1.23 -5.78
C THR A 283 -5.22 2.59 -5.77
N VAL A 284 -6.09 2.82 -4.78
CA VAL A 284 -6.78 4.09 -4.57
C VAL A 284 -6.46 4.63 -3.18
N GLY A 285 -6.34 5.95 -3.11
CA GLY A 285 -5.89 6.67 -1.93
C GLY A 285 -6.91 7.67 -1.44
N VAL A 286 -7.47 7.45 -0.25
CA VAL A 286 -8.31 8.45 0.43
C VAL A 286 -7.44 9.57 0.99
N ASP A 287 -7.85 10.82 0.75
CA ASP A 287 -7.17 12.00 1.29
C ASP A 287 -7.60 12.28 2.74
N PRO A 288 -6.69 12.13 3.73
CA PRO A 288 -7.01 12.47 5.11
C PRO A 288 -7.32 13.96 5.32
N ALA A 289 -6.86 14.86 4.44
CA ALA A 289 -7.16 16.29 4.54
C ALA A 289 -8.60 16.63 4.12
N ALA A 290 -9.20 15.79 3.27
CA ALA A 290 -10.54 15.99 2.72
C ALA A 290 -11.64 15.22 3.47
N LEU A 291 -11.33 14.59 4.62
CA LEU A 291 -12.31 13.81 5.38
C LEU A 291 -13.50 14.68 5.81
N PRO A 292 -14.74 14.16 5.78
CA PRO A 292 -15.90 14.92 6.23
C PRO A 292 -15.80 15.31 7.71
N GLU A 293 -15.21 14.47 8.57
CA GLU A 293 -15.00 14.72 9.99
C GLU A 293 -13.82 15.68 10.28
N PRO A 294 -14.06 16.93 10.71
CA PRO A 294 -12.99 17.91 10.86
C PRO A 294 -11.89 17.53 11.87
N HIS A 295 -12.25 16.78 12.93
CA HIS A 295 -11.31 16.35 13.96
C HIS A 295 -10.37 15.22 13.50
N PHE A 296 -10.69 14.53 12.39
CA PHE A 296 -9.80 13.55 11.77
C PHE A 296 -9.02 14.13 10.58
N ARG A 297 -9.33 15.36 10.14
CA ARG A 297 -8.62 15.97 9.02
C ARG A 297 -7.16 16.18 9.38
N LYS A 298 -6.27 15.65 8.54
CA LYS A 298 -4.84 15.82 8.71
C LYS A 298 -4.18 16.10 7.36
N ALA A 299 -3.73 17.33 7.18
CA ALA A 299 -2.85 17.67 6.06
C ALA A 299 -1.51 16.95 6.24
N HIS A 300 -1.01 16.35 5.17
CA HIS A 300 0.32 15.76 5.16
C HIS A 300 1.36 16.88 5.02
N SER A 301 2.35 16.93 5.90
CA SER A 301 3.38 17.95 5.84
C SER A 301 4.34 17.68 4.67
N ALA A 302 5.00 18.73 4.17
CA ALA A 302 6.04 18.58 3.15
C ALA A 302 7.18 17.64 3.60
N SER A 303 7.64 17.76 4.85
CA SER A 303 8.61 16.82 5.43
C SER A 303 8.06 15.38 5.52
N GLY A 304 6.76 15.22 5.72
CA GLY A 304 6.07 13.94 5.62
C GLY A 304 6.03 13.40 4.19
N TYR A 305 5.79 14.25 3.18
CA TYR A 305 5.85 13.82 1.78
C TYR A 305 7.25 13.34 1.40
N LEU A 306 8.32 14.00 1.86
CA LEU A 306 9.69 13.51 1.65
C LEU A 306 9.92 12.11 2.23
N GLN A 307 9.34 11.79 3.40
CA GLN A 307 9.37 10.43 3.97
C GLN A 307 8.66 9.41 3.08
N GLU A 308 7.53 9.78 2.50
CA GLU A 308 6.76 8.84 1.69
C GLU A 308 7.30 8.73 0.26
N ILE A 309 7.93 9.78 -0.30
CA ILE A 309 8.74 9.69 -1.52
C ILE A 309 9.92 8.74 -1.29
N ARG A 310 10.58 8.87 -0.14
CA ARG A 310 11.63 7.93 0.27
C ARG A 310 11.12 6.48 0.38
N SER A 311 9.90 6.29 0.88
CA SER A 311 9.27 4.97 0.90
C SER A 311 8.96 4.47 -0.52
N ALA A 312 8.48 5.35 -1.40
CA ALA A 312 8.21 5.03 -2.81
C ALA A 312 9.49 4.64 -3.56
N ILE A 313 10.61 5.34 -3.38
CA ILE A 313 11.92 4.97 -3.96
C ILE A 313 12.29 3.53 -3.59
N ARG A 314 12.10 3.15 -2.33
CA ARG A 314 12.40 1.80 -1.85
C ARG A 314 11.48 0.75 -2.46
N SER A 315 10.18 1.04 -2.56
CA SER A 315 9.21 0.14 -3.17
C SER A 315 9.42 0.03 -4.69
N MET A 316 9.76 1.11 -5.39
CA MET A 316 10.18 1.10 -6.80
C MET A 316 11.41 0.23 -7.01
N ARG A 317 12.40 0.31 -6.11
CA ARG A 317 13.59 -0.57 -6.15
C ARG A 317 13.22 -2.05 -5.98
N ARG A 318 12.34 -2.38 -5.03
CA ARG A 318 11.84 -3.75 -4.85
C ARG A 318 11.08 -4.24 -6.07
N LEU A 319 10.19 -3.41 -6.61
CA LEU A 319 9.41 -3.72 -7.81
C LEU A 319 10.29 -3.96 -9.03
N HIS A 320 11.26 -3.07 -9.29
CA HIS A 320 12.22 -3.22 -10.38
C HIS A 320 13.00 -4.53 -10.26
N TYR A 321 13.47 -4.87 -9.05
CA TYR A 321 14.18 -6.12 -8.81
C TYR A 321 13.28 -7.35 -9.06
N ALA A 322 12.04 -7.33 -8.56
CA ALA A 322 11.07 -8.41 -8.78
C ALA A 322 10.75 -8.58 -10.27
N ALA A 323 10.42 -7.49 -10.98
CA ALA A 323 10.11 -7.51 -12.40
C ALA A 323 11.30 -8.01 -13.25
N ALA A 324 12.52 -7.54 -12.96
CA ALA A 324 13.73 -7.99 -13.66
C ALA A 324 14.00 -9.48 -13.45
N THR A 325 13.71 -9.99 -12.25
CA THR A 325 13.84 -11.43 -11.93
C THR A 325 12.86 -12.26 -12.75
N VAL A 326 11.57 -11.89 -12.76
CA VAL A 326 10.54 -12.59 -13.53
C VAL A 326 10.83 -12.55 -15.03
N GLU A 327 11.29 -11.41 -15.56
CA GLU A 327 11.67 -11.28 -16.98
C GLU A 327 12.83 -12.22 -17.34
N ALA A 328 13.85 -12.30 -16.48
CA ALA A 328 14.98 -13.20 -16.68
C ALA A 328 14.57 -14.68 -16.64
N GLU A 329 13.68 -15.05 -15.72
CA GLU A 329 13.13 -16.41 -15.62
C GLU A 329 12.34 -16.79 -16.88
N ARG A 330 11.45 -15.91 -17.35
CA ARG A 330 10.69 -16.10 -18.60
C ARG A 330 11.61 -16.27 -19.81
N ALA A 331 12.68 -15.48 -19.90
CA ALA A 331 13.67 -15.61 -20.99
C ALA A 331 14.39 -16.97 -20.97
N VAL A 332 14.76 -17.46 -19.78
CA VAL A 332 15.38 -18.79 -19.61
C VAL A 332 14.42 -19.91 -20.00
N GLU A 333 13.15 -19.81 -19.61
CA GLU A 333 12.13 -20.80 -19.98
C GLU A 333 11.87 -20.84 -21.49
N ALA A 334 11.75 -19.67 -22.13
CA ALA A 334 11.60 -19.55 -23.58
C ALA A 334 12.78 -20.21 -24.33
N ALA A 335 14.01 -19.96 -23.87
CA ALA A 335 15.21 -20.57 -24.44
C ALA A 335 15.23 -22.10 -24.27
N ARG A 336 14.74 -22.62 -23.14
CA ARG A 336 14.60 -24.07 -22.90
C ARG A 336 13.55 -24.70 -23.81
N ALA A 337 12.42 -24.03 -24.03
CA ALA A 337 11.34 -24.50 -24.89
C ALA A 337 11.79 -24.62 -26.37
N LEU A 338 12.55 -23.64 -26.87
CA LEU A 338 13.13 -23.68 -28.21
C LEU A 338 14.05 -24.89 -28.40
N ARG A 339 14.97 -25.13 -27.45
CA ARG A 339 15.89 -26.28 -27.49
C ARG A 339 15.22 -27.65 -27.43
N ARG A 340 13.99 -27.73 -26.91
CA ARG A 340 13.20 -28.98 -26.88
C ARG A 340 12.47 -29.24 -28.20
N ARG A 341 12.20 -28.21 -29.00
CA ARG A 341 11.56 -28.35 -30.33
C ARG A 341 12.54 -28.77 -31.42
N ASP A 342 13.83 -28.51 -31.21
CA ASP A 342 14.91 -28.88 -32.14
C ASP A 342 15.49 -30.30 -31.87
N ARG A 343 14.88 -31.08 -30.97
CA ARG A 343 15.24 -32.47 -30.66
C ARG A 343 14.07 -33.40 -30.97
#